data_AF-A0A7Y2MHT0-F1
#
_entry.id   AF-A0A7Y2MHT0-F1
#
_cell.length_a   1.000
_cell.length_b   1.000
_cell.length_c   1.000
_cell.angle_alpha   90.00
_cell.angle_beta   90.00
_cell.angle_gamma   90.00
#
_symmetry.space_group_name_H-M   'P 1'
#
loop_
_entity.id
_entity.type
_entity.pdbx_description
1 polymer ?
#
loop_
_entity_poly.entity_id
_entity_poly.type
_entity_poly.pdbx_seq_one_letter_code
_entity_poly.pdbx_strand_id
1 'polypeptide(L)' 'MIGQRLKDGYLFGDTFTTADALLYVMVRWVRDSGLKIPDRLIAYEERVEARPAVQRALCAEGLA' A
#
# COMPACT_ATOMS: atom_id res chain seq x y z
N MET A 1 1.32 0.74 -16.78
CA MET A 1 0.60 0.20 -15.60
C MET A 1 1.14 0.84 -14.32
N ILE A 2 0.30 1.31 -13.39
CA ILE A 2 0.72 2.16 -12.24
C ILE A 2 1.87 1.59 -11.41
N GLY A 3 1.88 0.28 -11.14
CA GLY A 3 2.98 -0.30 -10.36
C GLY A 3 4.37 -0.23 -11.04
N GLN A 4 4.46 0.05 -12.35
CA GLN A 4 5.75 0.24 -13.03
C GLN A 4 6.38 1.59 -12.67
N ARG A 5 5.59 2.46 -12.03
CA ARG A 5 6.01 3.78 -11.56
C ARG A 5 6.53 3.75 -10.13
N LEU A 6 6.42 2.62 -9.41
CA LEU A 6 7.06 2.46 -8.12
C LEU A 6 8.57 2.55 -8.31
N LYS A 7 9.19 3.59 -7.74
CA LYS A 7 10.63 3.85 -7.75
C LYS A 7 11.09 3.93 -6.31
N ASP A 8 12.16 3.24 -5.96
CA ASP A 8 12.76 3.26 -4.62
C ASP A 8 11.76 2.99 -3.48
N GLY A 9 10.71 2.21 -3.77
CA GLY A 9 9.72 1.74 -2.80
C GLY A 9 8.37 2.46 -2.82
N TYR A 10 8.25 3.67 -3.39
CA TYR A 10 7.00 4.45 -3.45
C TYR A 10 6.71 5.02 -4.84
N LEU A 11 5.57 5.69 -5.03
CA LEU A 11 5.13 6.24 -6.32
C LEU A 11 6.03 7.34 -6.87
N PHE A 12 6.67 8.10 -5.99
CA PHE A 12 7.46 9.29 -6.35
C PHE A 12 8.93 9.20 -5.90
N GLY A 13 9.42 8.00 -5.53
CA GLY A 13 10.80 7.78 -5.09
C GLY A 13 10.87 7.16 -3.70
N ASP A 14 11.88 7.54 -2.93
CA ASP A 14 12.14 7.02 -1.57
C ASP A 14 11.27 7.65 -0.47
N THR A 15 10.52 8.70 -0.82
CA THR A 15 9.71 9.48 0.12
C THR A 15 8.23 9.13 -0.03
N PHE A 16 7.62 8.71 1.07
CA PHE A 16 6.19 8.41 1.12
C PHE A 16 5.35 9.69 1.03
N THR A 17 4.29 9.64 0.23
CA THR A 17 3.38 10.76 -0.01
C THR A 17 1.91 10.34 0.20
N THR A 18 0.99 11.31 0.18
CA THR A 18 -0.45 11.03 0.22
C THR A 18 -0.91 10.13 -0.94
N ALA A 19 -0.25 10.19 -2.10
CA ALA A 19 -0.57 9.30 -3.21
C ALA A 19 -0.32 7.82 -2.87
N ASP A 20 0.70 7.55 -2.04
CA ASP A 20 1.01 6.21 -1.57
C ASP A 20 -0.04 5.70 -0.59
N ALA A 21 -0.56 6.58 0.29
CA ALA A 21 -1.68 6.24 1.16
C ALA A 21 -2.92 5.81 0.35
N LEU A 22 -3.25 6.56 -0.71
CA LEU A 22 -4.37 6.21 -1.59
C LEU A 22 -4.13 4.87 -2.32
N LEU A 23 -2.93 4.68 -2.89
CA LEU A 23 -2.60 3.43 -3.57
C LEU A 23 -2.63 2.23 -2.62
N TYR A 24 -2.16 2.39 -1.39
CA TYR A 24 -2.21 1.35 -0.37
C TYR A 24 -3.63 0.84 -0.13
N VAL A 25 -4.58 1.75 0.11
CA VAL A 25 -5.99 1.38 0.32
C VAL A 25 -6.54 0.62 -0.87
N MET A 26 -6.27 1.08 -2.09
CA MET A 26 -6.73 0.41 -3.31
C MET A 26 -6.12 -0.99 -3.47
N VAL A 27 -4.81 -1.15 -3.22
CA VAL A 27 -4.13 -2.45 -3.31
C VAL A 27 -4.67 -3.41 -2.26
N ARG A 28 -4.88 -2.94 -1.03
CA ARG A 28 -5.44 -3.72 0.06
C ARG A 28 -6.84 -4.23 -0.27
N TRP A 29 -7.75 -3.37 -0.77
CA TRP A 29 -9.08 -3.81 -1.18
C TRP A 29 -9.05 -4.89 -2.25
N VAL A 30 -8.12 -4.79 -3.19
CA VAL A 30 -7.97 -5.81 -4.24
C VAL A 30 -7.48 -7.13 -3.63
N ARG A 31 -6.55 -7.10 -2.67
CA ARG A 31 -6.08 -8.28 -1.92
C ARG A 31 -7.22 -8.91 -1.10
N ASP A 32 -7.97 -8.11 -0.35
CA ASP A 32 -9.10 -8.54 0.47
C ASP A 32 -10.25 -9.13 -0.38
N SER A 33 -10.39 -8.66 -1.63
CA SER A 33 -11.36 -9.20 -2.61
C SER A 33 -10.89 -10.50 -3.28
N GLY A 34 -9.71 -11.03 -2.94
CA GLY A 34 -9.16 -12.26 -3.51
C GLY A 34 -8.70 -12.14 -4.97
N LEU A 35 -8.58 -10.92 -5.49
CA LEU A 35 -8.12 -10.68 -6.86
C LEU A 35 -6.59 -10.78 -6.94
N LYS A 36 -6.10 -11.40 -8.01
CA LYS A 36 -4.65 -11.52 -8.23
C LYS A 36 -4.05 -10.17 -8.66
N ILE A 37 -2.96 -9.79 -8.00
CA ILE A 37 -2.17 -8.60 -8.32
C ILE A 37 -0.68 -8.96 -8.46
N PRO A 38 0.11 -8.17 -9.20
CA PRO A 38 1.55 -8.40 -9.33
C PRO A 38 2.29 -8.34 -7.98
N ASP A 39 3.28 -9.21 -7.79
CA ASP A 39 4.08 -9.33 -6.55
C ASP A 39 4.70 -8.02 -6.07
N ARG A 40 5.07 -7.12 -6.98
CA ARG A 40 5.59 -5.79 -6.59
C ARG A 40 4.56 -4.93 -5.85
N LEU A 41 3.26 -5.10 -6.13
CA LEU A 41 2.20 -4.37 -5.44
C LEU A 41 1.94 -5.02 -4.09
N ILE A 42 2.12 -6.34 -4.00
CA ILE A 42 2.09 -7.09 -2.73
C ILE A 42 3.19 -6.57 -1.80
N ALA A 43 4.44 -6.54 -2.27
CA ALA A 43 5.57 -6.03 -1.51
C ALA A 43 5.47 -4.52 -1.19
N TYR A 44 4.80 -3.75 -2.03
CA TYR A 44 4.49 -2.35 -1.76
C TYR A 44 3.49 -2.19 -0.62
N GLU A 45 2.41 -2.95 -0.65
CA GLU A 45 1.35 -2.88 0.36
C GLU A 45 1.87 -3.34 1.73
N GLU A 46 2.65 -4.43 1.79
CA GLU A 46 3.30 -4.90 3.01
C GLU A 46 4.24 -3.84 3.62
N ARG A 47 4.99 -3.12 2.78
CA ARG A 47 5.86 -2.02 3.24
C ARG A 47 5.04 -0.88 3.84
N VAL A 48 3.92 -0.51 3.22
CA VAL A 48 3.08 0.58 3.71
C VAL A 48 2.34 0.14 4.99
N GLU A 49 1.86 -1.09 5.05
CA GLU A 49 1.17 -1.65 6.23
C GLU A 49 2.08 -1.73 7.46
N ALA A 50 3.37 -2.03 7.28
CA ALA A 50 4.35 -2.07 8.37
C ALA A 50 4.60 -0.70 9.04
N ARG A 51 4.09 0.41 8.49
CA ARG A 51 4.28 1.75 9.07
C ARG A 51 3.43 1.89 10.35
N PRO A 52 4.00 2.34 11.49
CA PRO A 52 3.24 2.49 12.74
C PRO A 52 2.02 3.40 12.63
N ALA A 53 2.08 4.44 11.79
CA ALA A 53 0.94 5.32 11.54
C ALA A 53 -0.21 4.62 10.81
N VAL A 54 0.11 3.72 9.87
CA VAL A 54 -0.88 2.93 9.15
C VAL A 54 -1.51 1.93 10.10
N GLN A 55 -0.73 1.14 10.83
CA GLN A 55 -1.25 0.19 11.83
C GLN A 55 -2.18 0.85 12.86
N ARG A 56 -1.83 2.05 13.36
CA ARG A 56 -2.71 2.81 14.25
C ARG A 56 -4.01 3.23 13.58
N ALA A 57 -3.97 3.65 12.32
CA ALA A 57 -5.17 3.99 11.56
C ALA A 57 -6.07 2.76 11.38
N LEU A 58 -5.51 1.62 10.99
CA LEU A 58 -6.26 0.36 10.83
C LEU A 58 -6.92 -0.08 12.13
N CYS A 59 -6.21 -0.01 13.25
CA CYS A 59 -6.77 -0.33 14.57
C CYS A 59 -7.92 0.63 14.93
N ALA A 60 -7.75 1.94 14.68
CA ALA A 60 -8.80 2.93 14.92
C ALA A 60 -10.03 2.74 14.01
N GLU A 61 -9.83 2.23 12.79
CA GLU A 61 -10.87 1.92 11.82
C GLU A 61 -11.53 0.53 12.06
N GLY A 62 -11.01 -0.28 12.99
CA GLY A 62 -11.51 -1.64 13.27
C GLY A 62 -11.14 -2.66 12.19
N LEU A 63 -10.03 -2.43 11.49
CA LEU A 63 -9.55 -3.21 10.34
C LEU A 63 -8.25 -3.99 10.61
N ALA A 64 -7.76 -3.99 11.86
CA ALA A 64 -6.56 -4.69 12.31
C ALA A 64 -6.92 -5.96 13.11
#